data_AF-A0AAW5EF78-F1
#
_entry.id   AF-A0AAW5EF78-F1
#
_cell.length_a   1.000
_cell.length_b   1.000
_cell.length_c   1.000
_cell.angle_alpha   90.00
_cell.angle_beta   90.00
_cell.angle_gamma   90.00
#
_symmetry.space_group_name_H-M   'P 1'
#
loop_
_entity.id
_entity.type
_entity.pdbx_description
1 polymer ?
#
loop_
_entity_poly.entity_id
_entity_poly.type
_entity_poly.pdbx_seq_one_letter_code
_entity_poly.pdbx_strand_id
1 'polypeptide(L)'
;KVGIKDIKEQEIYIREIPLMTDRVSFIINGVERVVVNQLHRSPGVIFKEEESSTVVNKLVYTAQIIPDRGSWLYFEYDAKDVLYVRINKRRKVPVTMLFRA
;
A
#
# COMPACT_ATOMS: atom_id res chain seq x y z
N LYS A 1 36.18 7.11 -27.98
CA LYS A 1 34.97 7.20 -27.11
C LYS A 1 34.35 8.57 -27.37
N VAL A 2 33.24 8.63 -28.11
CA VAL A 2 32.57 9.90 -28.44
C VAL A 2 31.91 10.39 -27.15
N GLY A 3 32.52 11.39 -26.51
CA GLY A 3 31.92 12.07 -25.37
C GLY A 3 30.68 12.82 -25.83
N ILE A 4 29.61 12.76 -25.03
CA ILE A 4 28.36 13.48 -25.24
C ILE A 4 28.69 14.95 -25.45
N LYS A 5 28.38 15.49 -26.63
CA LYS A 5 28.92 16.76 -27.13
C LYS A 5 28.10 18.01 -26.76
N ASP A 6 26.90 17.86 -26.21
CA ASP A 6 26.11 18.99 -25.70
C ASP A 6 24.95 18.47 -24.83
N ILE A 7 24.84 18.98 -23.60
CA ILE A 7 23.66 18.83 -22.74
C ILE A 7 23.03 20.21 -22.66
N LYS A 8 21.78 20.36 -23.13
CA LYS A 8 21.01 21.59 -23.01
C LYS A 8 19.95 21.41 -21.94
N GLU A 9 20.10 22.12 -20.83
CA GLU A 9 19.05 22.23 -19.82
C GLU A 9 18.03 23.29 -20.27
N GLN A 10 16.76 22.97 -20.12
CA GLN A 10 15.66 23.89 -20.42
C GLN A 10 14.59 23.73 -19.33
N GLU A 11 14.06 24.86 -18.86
CA GLU A 11 12.90 24.85 -18.00
C GLU A 11 11.65 24.49 -18.80
N ILE A 12 10.96 23.44 -18.37
CA ILE A 12 9.72 22.97 -18.97
C ILE A 12 8.58 23.38 -18.06
N TYR A 13 7.66 24.17 -18.58
CA TYR A 13 6.40 24.43 -17.91
C TYR A 13 5.49 23.19 -17.98
N ILE A 14 5.13 22.64 -16.82
CA ILE A 14 4.20 21.52 -16.72
C ILE A 14 2.79 22.05 -16.46
N ARG A 15 2.56 22.62 -15.27
CA ARG A 15 1.31 23.25 -14.81
C ARG A 15 1.57 24.11 -13.57
N GLU A 16 0.62 24.96 -13.24
CA GLU A 16 0.53 25.65 -11.95
C GLU A 16 0.00 24.72 -10.85
N ILE A 17 0.60 24.84 -9.65
CA ILE A 17 0.15 24.16 -8.43
C ILE A 17 -0.60 25.19 -7.58
N PRO A 18 -1.85 24.92 -7.15
CA PRO A 18 -2.59 25.83 -6.27
C PRO A 18 -1.82 26.08 -4.97
N LEU A 19 -1.64 27.35 -4.61
CA LEU A 19 -0.98 27.74 -3.37
C LEU A 19 -1.99 27.77 -2.23
N MET A 20 -1.51 27.39 -1.04
CA MET A 20 -2.30 27.46 0.19
C MET A 20 -2.46 28.93 0.61
N THR A 21 -3.69 29.31 0.98
CA THR A 21 -3.97 30.63 1.56
C THR A 21 -3.58 30.69 3.03
N ASP A 22 -3.54 31.88 3.62
CA ASP A 22 -3.30 32.08 5.07
C ASP A 22 -4.35 31.38 5.96
N ARG A 23 -5.48 30.95 5.37
CA ARG A 23 -6.57 30.23 6.04
C ARG A 23 -6.47 28.71 5.90
N VAL A 24 -5.36 28.18 5.39
CA VAL A 24 -5.16 26.74 5.18
C VAL A 24 -6.20 26.16 4.20
N SER A 25 -6.55 26.94 3.18
CA SER A 25 -7.49 26.57 2.11
C SER A 25 -6.86 26.77 0.73
N PHE A 26 -7.55 26.29 -0.31
CA PHE A 26 -7.15 26.42 -1.71
C PHE A 26 -8.32 26.94 -2.55
N ILE A 27 -8.05 27.80 -3.53
CA ILE A 27 -9.05 28.23 -4.50
C ILE A 27 -9.00 27.30 -5.71
N ILE A 28 -10.05 26.50 -5.92
CA ILE A 28 -10.18 25.57 -7.05
C ILE A 28 -11.39 25.99 -7.88
N ASN A 29 -11.16 26.44 -9.11
CA ASN A 29 -12.19 26.94 -10.03
C ASN A 29 -13.07 28.04 -9.41
N GLY A 30 -12.46 28.99 -8.68
CA GLY A 30 -13.15 30.10 -8.04
C GLY A 30 -13.86 29.77 -6.73
N VAL A 31 -13.77 28.52 -6.25
CA VAL A 31 -14.39 28.08 -4.98
C VAL A 31 -13.32 27.70 -3.97
N GLU A 32 -13.48 28.15 -2.74
CA GLU A 32 -12.59 27.78 -1.62
C GLU A 32 -12.82 26.32 -1.21
N ARG A 33 -11.73 25.54 -1.14
CA ARG A 33 -11.72 24.13 -0.77
C ARG A 33 -10.67 23.87 0.29
N VAL A 34 -10.97 22.94 1.18
CA VAL A 34 -10.05 22.46 2.21
C VAL A 34 -9.71 21.01 1.93
N VAL A 35 -8.41 20.68 2.00
CA VAL A 35 -7.95 19.30 1.92
C VAL A 35 -7.98 18.72 3.33
N VAL A 36 -8.68 17.62 3.53
CA VAL A 36 -8.73 16.91 4.81
C VAL A 36 -7.61 15.88 4.91
N ASN A 37 -7.03 15.75 6.11
CA ASN A 37 -6.03 14.72 6.35
C ASN A 37 -6.67 13.33 6.27
N GLN A 38 -6.05 12.45 5.49
CA GLN A 38 -6.44 11.04 5.43
C GLN A 38 -5.82 10.29 6.61
N LEU A 39 -6.62 9.48 7.29
CA LEU A 39 -6.13 8.48 8.23
C LEU A 39 -6.02 7.12 7.51
N HIS A 40 -4.81 6.69 7.19
CA HIS A 40 -4.54 5.38 6.61
C HIS A 40 -3.54 4.58 7.44
N ARG A 41 -3.51 3.26 7.23
CA ARG A 41 -2.50 2.40 7.86
C ARG A 41 -1.11 2.72 7.31
N SER A 42 -0.12 2.73 8.19
CA SER A 42 1.28 2.87 7.78
C SER A 42 1.72 1.63 6.98
N PRO A 43 2.66 1.81 6.03
CA PRO A 43 3.40 0.69 5.46
C PRO A 43 4.13 -0.08 6.56
N GLY A 44 4.21 -1.41 6.40
CA GLY A 44 4.86 -2.28 7.38
C GLY A 44 4.26 -3.66 7.44
N VAL A 45 4.52 -4.35 8.56
CA VAL A 45 4.00 -5.69 8.83
C VAL A 45 3.03 -5.63 10.00
N ILE A 46 1.82 -6.17 9.80
CA ILE A 46 0.78 -6.23 10.83
C ILE A 46 0.48 -7.69 11.13
N PHE A 47 0.55 -8.06 12.39
CA PHE A 47 0.12 -9.37 12.89
C PHE A 47 -1.23 -9.23 13.59
N LYS A 48 -2.10 -10.22 13.42
CA LYS A 48 -3.38 -10.31 14.11
C LYS A 48 -3.65 -11.73 14.57
N GLU A 49 -4.43 -11.82 15.63
CA GLU A 49 -4.98 -13.04 16.19
C GLU A 49 -6.50 -12.91 16.21
N GLU A 50 -7.20 -13.91 15.70
CA GLU A 50 -8.67 -13.95 15.63
C GLU A 50 -9.15 -15.37 15.98
N GLU A 51 -10.35 -15.51 16.55
CA GLU A 51 -10.94 -16.83 16.77
C GLU A 51 -11.33 -17.48 15.44
N SER A 52 -11.03 -18.77 15.31
CA SER A 52 -11.36 -19.57 14.14
C SER A 52 -12.87 -19.64 13.96
N SER A 53 -13.33 -19.27 12.77
CA SER A 53 -14.74 -19.42 12.38
C SER A 53 -15.16 -20.88 12.18
N THR A 54 -14.20 -21.80 12.04
CA THR A 54 -14.45 -23.21 11.69
C THR A 54 -14.29 -24.16 12.88
N VAL A 55 -13.46 -23.81 13.86
CA VAL A 55 -13.15 -24.66 15.01
C VAL A 55 -13.26 -23.83 16.28
N VAL A 56 -14.19 -24.20 17.16
CA VAL A 56 -14.39 -23.54 18.45
C VAL A 56 -13.12 -23.66 19.31
N ASN A 57 -12.77 -22.60 20.02
CA ASN A 57 -11.59 -22.49 20.89
C ASN A 57 -10.23 -22.66 20.16
N LYS A 58 -10.17 -22.38 18.86
CA LYS A 58 -8.90 -22.30 18.12
C LYS A 58 -8.62 -20.88 17.67
N LEU A 59 -7.42 -20.37 17.97
CA LEU A 59 -6.94 -19.08 17.50
C LEU A 59 -6.26 -19.25 16.14
N VAL A 60 -6.47 -18.27 15.26
CA VAL A 60 -5.88 -18.19 13.93
C VAL A 60 -5.04 -16.93 13.85
N TYR A 61 -3.79 -17.10 13.41
CA TYR A 61 -2.85 -16.02 13.23
C TYR A 61 -2.81 -15.58 11.77
N THR A 62 -2.79 -14.26 11.55
CA THR A 62 -2.60 -13.68 10.23
C THR A 62 -1.47 -12.66 10.27
N ALA A 63 -0.76 -12.52 9.14
CA ALA A 63 0.24 -11.47 8.94
C ALA A 63 -0.04 -10.75 7.61
N GLN A 64 0.11 -9.44 7.59
CA GLN A 64 -0.09 -8.62 6.39
C GLN A 64 1.15 -7.77 6.16
N ILE A 65 1.73 -7.87 4.96
CA ILE A 65 2.77 -6.96 4.51
C ILE A 65 2.10 -5.89 3.65
N ILE A 66 2.10 -4.67 4.16
CA ILE A 66 1.52 -3.48 3.54
C ILE A 66 2.67 -2.65 2.96
N PRO A 67 2.87 -2.64 1.63
CA PRO A 67 3.87 -1.79 1.01
C PRO A 67 3.37 -0.34 0.92
N ASP A 68 4.30 0.60 0.82
CA ASP A 68 4.00 1.99 0.45
C ASP A 68 3.42 2.07 -0.97
N ARG A 69 4.02 1.32 -1.89
CA ARG A 69 3.55 1.15 -3.27
C ARG A 69 3.69 -0.31 -3.69
N GLY A 70 2.67 -0.85 -4.33
CA GLY A 70 2.68 -2.20 -4.90
C GLY A 70 1.66 -3.15 -4.28
N SER A 71 1.91 -4.45 -4.44
CA SER A 71 0.95 -5.49 -4.06
C SER A 71 1.05 -5.86 -2.58
N TRP A 72 -0.11 -6.00 -1.93
CA TRP A 72 -0.20 -6.43 -0.55
C TRP A 72 -0.05 -7.96 -0.46
N LEU A 73 0.74 -8.42 0.51
CA LEU A 73 0.85 -9.85 0.83
C LEU A 73 0.10 -10.14 2.13
N TYR A 74 -0.69 -11.20 2.10
CA TYR A 74 -1.45 -11.69 3.24
C TYR A 74 -1.02 -13.12 3.53
N PHE A 75 -0.69 -13.40 4.78
CA PHE A 75 -0.39 -14.73 5.30
C PHE A 75 -1.45 -15.08 6.32
N GLU A 76 -1.94 -16.31 6.26
CA GLU A 76 -2.99 -16.79 7.15
C GLU A 76 -2.76 -18.27 7.47
N TYR A 77 -2.96 -18.63 8.73
CA TYR A 77 -3.11 -20.02 9.12
C TYR A 77 -4.55 -20.49 8.91
N ASP A 78 -4.69 -21.76 8.57
CA ASP A 78 -5.93 -22.53 8.55
C ASP A 78 -6.17 -23.16 9.94
N ALA A 79 -7.40 -23.55 10.25
CA ALA A 79 -7.74 -24.41 11.38
C ALA A 79 -6.98 -25.76 11.41
N LYS A 80 -6.36 -26.19 10.31
CA LYS A 80 -5.46 -27.35 10.20
C LYS A 80 -3.97 -26.99 10.31
N ASP A 81 -3.64 -25.78 10.75
CA ASP A 81 -2.28 -25.27 10.93
C ASP A 81 -1.45 -25.23 9.62
N VAL A 82 -2.13 -25.10 8.49
CA VAL A 82 -1.49 -24.92 7.18
C VAL A 82 -1.36 -23.44 6.88
N LEU A 83 -0.14 -22.99 6.54
CA LEU A 83 0.14 -21.60 6.19
C LEU A 83 -0.13 -21.33 4.70
N TYR A 84 -1.01 -20.37 4.44
CA TYR A 84 -1.35 -19.90 3.11
C TYR A 84 -0.88 -18.47 2.88
N VAL A 85 -0.73 -18.11 1.61
CA VAL A 85 -0.46 -16.75 1.16
C VAL A 85 -1.50 -16.29 0.12
N ARG A 86 -1.84 -15.00 0.14
CA ARG A 86 -2.66 -14.30 -0.86
C ARG A 86 -1.96 -13.03 -1.30
N ILE A 87 -2.01 -12.73 -2.59
CA ILE A 87 -1.54 -11.46 -3.16
C ILE A 87 -2.76 -10.60 -3.51
N ASN A 88 -2.84 -9.37 -3.02
CA ASN A 88 -3.96 -8.44 -3.26
C ASN A 88 -5.35 -9.04 -2.97
N LYS A 89 -5.47 -9.84 -1.91
CA LYS A 89 -6.71 -10.56 -1.53
C LYS A 89 -7.26 -11.49 -2.62
N ARG A 90 -6.44 -11.93 -3.57
CA ARG A 90 -6.79 -12.98 -4.55
C ARG A 90 -6.81 -14.37 -3.89
N ARG A 91 -6.96 -15.41 -4.71
CA ARG A 91 -7.01 -16.82 -4.29
C ARG A 91 -5.86 -17.17 -3.34
N LYS A 92 -6.19 -17.91 -2.26
CA LYS A 92 -5.21 -18.51 -1.37
C LYS A 92 -4.42 -19.62 -2.05
N VAL A 93 -3.10 -19.59 -1.90
CA VAL A 93 -2.18 -20.64 -2.34
C VAL A 93 -1.28 -21.04 -1.17
N PRO A 94 -0.80 -22.29 -1.11
CA PRO A 94 0.16 -22.68 -0.07
C PRO A 94 1.39 -21.78 -0.09
N VAL A 95 1.88 -21.39 1.08
CA VAL A 95 3.05 -20.48 1.19
C VAL A 95 4.28 -21.03 0.48
N THR A 96 4.41 -22.36 0.40
CA THR A 96 5.48 -23.06 -0.31
C THR A 96 5.52 -22.74 -1.80
N MET A 97 4.40 -22.39 -2.44
CA MET A 97 4.39 -21.94 -3.84
C MET A 97 5.12 -20.60 -4.02
N LEU A 98 5.04 -19.71 -3.03
CA LEU A 98 5.75 -18.44 -3.06
C LEU A 98 7.27 -18.64 -2.91
N PHE A 99 7.69 -19.55 -2.03
CA PHE A 99 9.12 -19.82 -1.80
C PHE A 99 9.78 -20.68 -2.88
N ARG A 100 8.99 -21.43 -3.65
CA ARG A 100 9.49 -22.18 -4.80
C ARG A 100 9.75 -21.29 -6.04
N ALA A 101 9.05 -20.16 -6.12
CA ALA A 101 9.07 -19.26 -7.26
C ALA A 101 10.39 -18.49 -7.41
#